data_AF-A0A1U9KQP5-F1
#
_entry.id   AF-A0A1U9KQP5-F1
#
_cell.length_a   1.000
_cell.length_b   1.000
_cell.length_c   1.000
_cell.angle_alpha   90.00
_cell.angle_beta   90.00
_cell.angle_gamma   90.00
#
_symmetry.space_group_name_H-M   'P 1'
#
loop_
_entity.id
_entity.type
_entity.pdbx_description
1 polymer ?
#
loop_
_entity_poly.entity_id
_entity_poly.type
_entity_poly.pdbx_seq_one_letter_code
_entity_poly.pdbx_strand_id
1 'polypeptide(L)'
;MGLSSTAWFKGRHPASRPTSRGGRAHLTPSHIDDTISAEFWGRASDLFRPHHPALECLTIGVVVLKNGFTLVGTSACASPENFDAEIGRKIALQNAREQIWQLEGYHLRSRLHEETEQ
;
A
#
# COMPACT_ATOMS: atom_id res chain seq x y z
N MET A 1 69.51 -5.50 30.91
CA MET A 1 68.94 -6.75 30.37
C MET A 1 67.98 -7.27 31.43
N GLY A 2 66.67 -7.43 31.30
CA GLY A 2 65.69 -7.19 30.24
C GLY A 2 64.34 -7.73 30.77
N LEU A 3 63.27 -6.98 30.52
CA LEU A 3 61.87 -7.41 30.34
C LEU A 3 61.16 -8.09 31.53
N SER A 4 60.17 -7.45 32.16
CA SER A 4 58.77 -7.32 31.70
C SER A 4 57.90 -8.56 32.04
N SER A 5 56.91 -8.39 32.92
CA SER A 5 55.61 -9.02 32.71
C SER A 5 54.51 -8.29 33.48
N THR A 6 53.84 -7.41 32.75
CA THR A 6 52.52 -6.86 33.06
C THR A 6 51.46 -7.92 32.72
N ALA A 7 50.65 -8.32 33.70
CA ALA A 7 49.41 -9.08 33.45
C ALA A 7 48.22 -8.30 34.00
N TRP A 8 47.80 -7.28 33.23
CA TRP A 8 46.54 -6.58 33.44
C TRP A 8 45.40 -7.43 32.89
N PHE A 9 44.38 -7.64 33.73
CA PHE A 9 43.06 -8.18 33.39
C PHE A 9 42.54 -7.55 32.07
N LYS A 10 42.54 -8.31 30.97
CA LYS A 10 41.77 -7.96 29.78
C LYS A 10 40.29 -8.19 30.10
N GLY A 11 39.61 -7.10 30.48
CA GLY A 11 38.17 -7.04 30.57
C GLY A 11 37.55 -7.57 29.27
N ARG A 12 36.66 -8.55 29.39
CA ARG A 12 35.77 -8.95 28.30
C ARG A 12 34.94 -7.71 27.94
N HIS A 13 35.17 -7.19 26.75
CA HIS A 13 34.21 -6.28 26.12
C HIS A 13 32.85 -6.98 26.09
N PRO A 14 31.75 -6.35 26.56
CA PRO A 14 30.43 -6.88 26.29
C PRO A 14 30.26 -6.88 24.77
N ALA A 15 29.98 -8.06 24.22
CA ALA A 15 29.63 -8.23 22.82
C ALA A 15 28.53 -7.22 22.46
N SER A 16 28.80 -6.39 21.46
CA SER A 16 27.82 -5.49 20.88
C SER A 16 26.58 -6.30 20.52
N ARG A 17 25.42 -5.88 21.06
CA ARG A 17 24.12 -6.45 20.66
C ARG A 17 24.04 -6.42 19.12
N PRO A 18 23.56 -7.48 18.46
CA PRO A 18 23.27 -7.40 17.04
C PRO A 18 22.23 -6.30 16.86
N THR A 19 22.59 -5.23 16.16
CA THR A 19 21.61 -4.25 15.70
C THR A 19 20.69 -5.00 14.75
N SER A 20 19.46 -5.25 15.19
CA SER A 20 18.39 -5.66 14.29
C SER A 20 18.42 -4.70 13.12
N ARG A 21 18.54 -5.22 11.89
CA ARG A 21 18.43 -4.42 10.66
C ARG A 21 17.01 -3.86 10.57
N GLY A 22 16.74 -2.82 11.34
CA GLY A 22 15.53 -2.02 11.26
C GLY A 22 15.62 -1.15 10.02
N GLY A 23 15.35 -1.74 8.85
CA GLY A 23 14.94 -0.94 7.71
C GLY A 23 13.74 -0.12 8.15
N ARG A 24 13.75 1.20 7.87
CA ARG A 24 12.62 2.07 8.22
C ARG A 24 11.36 1.47 7.63
N ALA A 25 10.40 1.09 8.45
CA ALA A 25 9.12 0.58 7.98
C ALA A 25 8.40 1.70 7.22
N HIS A 26 8.35 1.61 5.89
CA HIS A 26 7.67 2.57 5.03
C HIS A 26 7.02 1.87 3.85
N LEU A 27 5.89 2.41 3.41
CA LEU A 27 5.23 1.98 2.19
C LEU A 27 5.92 2.58 0.97
N THR A 28 5.88 1.85 -0.14
CA THR A 28 6.36 2.29 -1.44
C THR A 28 5.25 2.10 -2.46
N PRO A 29 5.27 2.81 -3.61
CA PRO A 29 4.32 2.56 -4.68
C PRO A 29 4.29 1.09 -5.14
N SER A 30 5.46 0.43 -5.22
CA SER A 30 5.52 -1.00 -5.55
C SER A 30 4.78 -1.86 -4.52
N HIS A 31 4.96 -1.59 -3.22
CA HIS A 31 4.22 -2.33 -2.19
C HIS A 31 2.71 -2.24 -2.39
N ILE A 32 2.20 -1.05 -2.72
CA ILE A 32 0.76 -0.86 -2.99
C ILE A 32 0.32 -1.69 -4.20
N ASP A 33 1.09 -1.66 -5.28
CA ASP A 33 0.76 -2.41 -6.50
C ASP A 33 0.84 -3.90 -6.29
N ASP A 34 1.82 -4.34 -5.51
CA ASP A 34 1.99 -5.73 -5.15
C ASP A 34 0.87 -6.25 -4.23
N THR A 35 0.02 -5.40 -3.64
CA THR A 35 -1.17 -5.88 -2.91
C THR A 35 -2.33 -6.24 -3.81
N ILE A 36 -2.35 -5.76 -5.06
CA ILE A 36 -3.46 -5.96 -5.99
C ILE A 36 -3.36 -7.37 -6.60
N SER A 37 -4.48 -8.10 -6.58
CA SER A 37 -4.61 -9.44 -7.17
C SER A 37 -5.43 -9.45 -8.45
N ALA A 38 -6.42 -8.56 -8.58
CA ALA A 38 -7.26 -8.47 -9.77
C ALA A 38 -7.91 -7.09 -9.88
N GLU A 39 -8.28 -6.72 -11.10
CA GLU A 39 -8.91 -5.45 -11.44
C GLU A 39 -10.08 -5.69 -12.39
N PHE A 40 -11.19 -4.99 -12.15
CA PHE A 40 -12.39 -5.03 -12.98
C PHE A 40 -12.86 -3.60 -13.22
N TRP A 41 -13.26 -3.28 -14.45
CA TRP A 41 -13.62 -1.92 -14.83
C TRP A 41 -14.89 -1.92 -15.66
N GLY A 42 -15.71 -0.90 -15.51
CA GLY A 42 -16.88 -0.69 -16.35
C GLY A 42 -17.45 0.71 -16.23
N ARG A 43 -18.08 1.19 -17.29
CA ARG A 43 -18.94 2.37 -17.21
C ARG A 43 -20.18 2.00 -16.40
N ALA A 44 -20.58 2.83 -15.45
CA ALA A 44 -21.66 2.51 -14.53
C ALA A 44 -23.01 2.27 -15.25
N SER A 45 -23.26 2.98 -16.36
CA SER A 45 -24.44 2.77 -17.21
C SER A 45 -24.53 1.35 -17.82
N ASP A 46 -23.40 0.68 -18.00
CA ASP A 46 -23.36 -0.69 -18.53
C ASP A 46 -23.56 -1.74 -17.44
N LEU A 47 -23.21 -1.40 -16.19
CA LEU A 47 -23.27 -2.28 -15.03
C LEU A 47 -24.66 -2.29 -14.36
N PHE A 48 -25.39 -1.19 -14.43
CA PHE A 48 -26.68 -1.03 -13.76
C PHE A 48 -27.82 -0.82 -14.75
N ARG A 49 -28.91 -1.60 -14.61
CA ARG A 49 -30.12 -1.47 -15.41
C ARG A 49 -31.39 -1.63 -14.55
N PRO A 50 -32.42 -0.76 -14.72
CA PRO A 50 -32.35 0.53 -15.45
C PRO A 50 -31.37 1.50 -14.79
N HIS A 51 -30.89 2.52 -15.51
CA HIS A 51 -29.96 3.52 -14.97
C HIS A 51 -30.41 4.97 -15.21
N HIS A 52 -29.85 5.88 -14.43
CA HIS A 52 -29.94 7.32 -14.63
C HIS A 52 -28.90 7.79 -15.66
N PRO A 53 -29.19 8.76 -16.57
CA PRO A 53 -28.24 9.23 -17.59
C PRO A 53 -26.89 9.71 -17.05
N ALA A 54 -26.85 10.24 -15.82
CA ALA A 54 -25.61 10.64 -15.16
C ALA A 54 -24.58 9.49 -15.00
N LEU A 55 -25.00 8.23 -15.04
CA LEU A 55 -24.10 7.07 -14.97
C LEU A 55 -23.29 6.87 -16.26
N GLU A 56 -23.61 7.57 -17.35
CA GLU A 56 -22.81 7.56 -18.58
C GLU A 56 -21.46 8.26 -18.41
N CYS A 57 -21.34 9.15 -17.42
CA CYS A 57 -20.11 9.86 -17.09
C CYS A 57 -19.22 9.12 -16.09
N LEU A 58 -19.70 8.03 -15.47
CA LEU A 58 -19.05 7.39 -14.33
C LEU A 58 -18.36 6.09 -14.74
N THR A 59 -17.06 6.00 -14.49
CA THR A 59 -16.29 4.76 -14.51
C THR A 59 -16.17 4.21 -13.10
N ILE A 60 -16.50 2.93 -12.93
CA ILE A 60 -16.32 2.18 -11.70
C ILE A 60 -15.20 1.17 -11.91
N GLY A 61 -14.30 1.13 -10.94
CA GLY A 61 -13.25 0.13 -10.82
C GLY A 61 -13.39 -0.68 -9.56
N VAL A 62 -13.34 -2.00 -9.67
CA VAL A 62 -13.26 -2.91 -8.52
C VAL A 62 -11.88 -3.52 -8.49
N VAL A 63 -11.17 -3.31 -7.39
CA VAL A 63 -9.82 -3.86 -7.15
C VAL A 63 -9.93 -4.89 -6.05
N VAL A 64 -9.43 -6.10 -6.31
CA VAL A 64 -9.34 -7.18 -5.34
C VAL A 64 -7.91 -7.25 -4.83
N LEU A 65 -7.73 -7.14 -3.52
CA LEU A 65 -6.42 -7.28 -2.87
C LEU A 65 -6.09 -8.74 -2.63
N LYS A 66 -4.80 -9.06 -2.45
CA LYS A 66 -4.30 -10.43 -2.19
C LYS A 66 -4.90 -11.07 -0.94
N ASN A 67 -5.37 -10.28 0.02
CA ASN A 67 -6.06 -10.77 1.21
C ASN A 67 -7.57 -11.02 0.99
N GLY A 68 -8.07 -10.82 -0.24
CA GLY A 68 -9.49 -10.97 -0.61
C GLY A 68 -10.36 -9.74 -0.35
N PHE A 69 -9.81 -8.66 0.24
CA PHE A 69 -10.55 -7.42 0.43
C PHE A 69 -10.79 -6.71 -0.92
N THR A 70 -11.96 -6.08 -1.07
CA THR A 70 -12.33 -5.38 -2.30
C THR A 70 -12.45 -3.89 -2.08
N LEU A 71 -11.90 -3.11 -3.01
CA LEU A 71 -12.01 -1.66 -3.05
C LEU A 71 -12.70 -1.21 -4.32
N VAL A 72 -13.41 -0.09 -4.22
CA VAL A 72 -14.02 0.56 -5.37
C VAL A 72 -13.31 1.87 -5.64
N GLY A 73 -12.69 1.97 -6.80
CA GLY A 73 -12.20 3.22 -7.37
C GLY A 73 -13.22 3.83 -8.32
N THR A 74 -13.25 5.15 -8.43
CA THR A 74 -14.18 5.84 -9.34
C THR A 74 -13.51 6.95 -10.14
N SER A 75 -14.08 7.25 -11.30
CA SER A 75 -13.76 8.43 -12.09
C SER A 75 -15.04 8.95 -12.74
N ALA A 76 -15.23 10.27 -12.73
CA ALA A 76 -16.38 10.90 -13.36
C ALA A 76 -15.92 12.02 -14.31
N CYS A 77 -16.40 12.02 -15.56
CA CYS A 77 -16.19 13.10 -16.51
C CYS A 77 -17.35 14.12 -16.47
N ALA A 78 -17.12 15.32 -17.02
CA ALA A 78 -18.11 16.40 -16.99
C ALA A 78 -19.32 16.16 -17.90
N SER A 79 -19.15 15.40 -18.98
CA SER A 79 -20.24 15.05 -19.91
C SER A 79 -20.00 13.69 -20.59
N PRO A 80 -21.06 13.00 -21.06
CA PRO A 80 -20.93 11.69 -21.70
C PRO A 80 -20.11 11.72 -22.99
N GLU A 81 -20.16 12.82 -23.75
CA GLU A 81 -19.40 13.00 -25.00
C GLU A 81 -17.90 13.05 -24.74
N ASN A 82 -17.49 13.46 -23.53
CA ASN A 82 -16.11 13.50 -23.08
C ASN A 82 -15.68 12.19 -22.39
N PHE A 83 -16.53 11.16 -22.38
CA PHE A 83 -16.15 9.89 -21.77
C PHE A 83 -15.03 9.22 -22.55
N ASP A 84 -13.96 8.89 -21.84
CA ASP A 84 -12.87 8.06 -22.33
C ASP A 84 -12.65 6.91 -21.33
N ALA A 85 -12.81 5.67 -21.81
CA ALA A 85 -12.72 4.47 -20.98
C ALA A 85 -11.33 4.31 -20.36
N GLU A 86 -10.27 4.63 -21.11
CA GLU A 86 -8.90 4.42 -20.68
C GLU A 86 -8.45 5.49 -19.68
N ILE A 87 -8.85 6.75 -19.90
CA ILE A 87 -8.63 7.83 -18.92
C ILE A 87 -9.42 7.54 -17.64
N GLY A 88 -10.70 7.17 -17.77
CA GLY A 88 -11.55 6.82 -16.64
C GLY A 88 -10.98 5.67 -15.82
N ARG A 89 -10.47 4.62 -16.49
CA ARG A 89 -9.80 3.48 -15.85
C ARG A 89 -8.57 3.90 -15.07
N LYS A 90 -7.69 4.72 -15.67
CA LYS A 90 -6.48 5.22 -15.00
C LYS A 90 -6.80 6.02 -13.73
N ILE A 91 -7.77 6.93 -13.82
CA ILE A 91 -8.19 7.76 -12.67
C ILE A 91 -8.85 6.91 -11.59
N ALA A 92 -9.74 5.98 -11.98
CA ALA A 92 -10.38 5.07 -11.03
C ALA A 92 -9.34 4.17 -10.32
N LEU A 93 -8.33 3.68 -11.04
CA LEU A 93 -7.22 2.93 -10.44
C LEU A 93 -6.39 3.79 -9.49
N GLN A 94 -6.06 5.02 -9.88
CA GLN A 94 -5.35 5.95 -8.98
C GLN A 94 -6.15 6.18 -7.69
N ASN A 95 -7.46 6.42 -7.80
CA ASN A 95 -8.34 6.56 -6.65
C ASN A 95 -8.37 5.31 -5.76
N ALA A 96 -8.39 4.10 -6.35
CA ALA A 96 -8.28 2.86 -5.59
C ALA A 96 -6.91 2.73 -4.90
N ARG A 97 -5.80 3.06 -5.59
CA ARG A 97 -4.44 3.02 -5.02
C ARG A 97 -4.28 3.96 -3.83
N GLU A 98 -4.86 5.15 -3.88
CA GLU A 98 -4.87 6.09 -2.75
C GLU A 98 -5.57 5.49 -1.52
N GLN A 99 -6.68 4.77 -1.73
CA GLN A 99 -7.36 4.05 -0.65
C GLN A 99 -6.50 2.92 -0.08
N ILE A 100 -5.87 2.11 -0.94
CA ILE A 100 -4.95 1.04 -0.51
C ILE A 100 -3.82 1.63 0.33
N TRP A 101 -3.26 2.77 -0.09
CA TRP A 101 -2.20 3.44 0.66
C TRP A 101 -2.63 3.78 2.10
N GLN A 102 -3.84 4.30 2.30
CA GLN A 102 -4.36 4.60 3.64
C GLN A 102 -4.54 3.32 4.47
N LEU A 103 -5.08 2.27 3.86
CA LEU A 103 -5.32 0.99 4.55
C LEU A 103 -4.02 0.29 4.94
N GLU A 104 -3.06 0.18 4.02
CA GLU A 104 -1.75 -0.39 4.30
C GLU A 104 -0.97 0.46 5.32
N GLY A 105 -1.17 1.78 5.30
CA GLY A 105 -0.55 2.69 6.27
C GLY A 105 -1.07 2.46 7.67
N TYR A 106 -2.39 2.31 7.81
CA TYR A 106 -3.03 1.94 9.06
C TYR A 106 -2.59 0.54 9.51
N HIS A 107 -2.61 -0.46 8.62
CA HIS A 107 -2.22 -1.83 8.94
C HIS A 107 -0.77 -1.91 9.45
N LEU A 108 0.16 -1.22 8.76
CA LEU A 108 1.55 -1.14 9.19
C LEU A 108 1.69 -0.49 10.57
N ARG A 109 0.97 0.61 10.82
CA ARG A 109 1.01 1.30 12.12
C ARG A 109 0.48 0.41 13.24
N SER A 110 -0.60 -0.33 13.02
CA SER A 110 -1.18 -1.26 13.99
C SER A 110 -0.19 -2.36 14.36
N ARG A 111 0.46 -2.98 13.37
CA ARG A 111 1.48 -4.02 13.61
C ARG A 111 2.66 -3.50 14.43
N LEU A 112 3.17 -2.31 14.10
CA LEU A 112 4.28 -1.70 14.84
C LEU A 112 3.89 -1.36 16.30
N HIS A 113 2.63 -1.00 16.54
CA HIS A 113 2.14 -0.79 17.89
C HIS A 113 2.08 -2.11 18.68
N GLU A 114 1.50 -3.16 18.10
CA GLU A 114 1.42 -4.49 18.72
C GLU A 114 2.80 -5.10 19.04
N GLU A 115 3.81 -4.82 18.22
CA GLU A 115 5.21 -5.25 18.44
C GLU A 115 5.92 -4.47 19.57
N THR A 116 5.50 -3.23 19.85
CA THR A 116 6.14 -2.37 20.86
C THR A 116 5.54 -2.56 22.26
N GLU A 117 4.28 -2.97 22.35
CA GLU A 117 3.56 -3.20 23.62
C GLU A 117 3.76 -4.63 24.20
N GLN A 118 4.68 -5.42 23.63
CA GLN A 118 5.10 -6.75 24.12
C GLN A 118 6.46 -6.70 24.80
#